data_AF-A0A956Q490-F1
#
_entry.id   AF-A0A956Q490-F1
#
_cell.length_a   1.000
_cell.length_b   1.000
_cell.length_c   1.000
_cell.angle_alpha   90.00
_cell.angle_beta   90.00
_cell.angle_gamma   90.00
#
_symmetry.space_group_name_H-M   'P 1'
#
loop_
_entity.id
_entity.type
_entity.pdbx_description
1 polymer ?
#
loop_
_entity_poly.entity_id
_entity_poly.type
_entity_poly.pdbx_seq_one_letter_code
_entity_poly.pdbx_strand_id
1 'polypeptide(L)'
;MDTSRRPHLLDALPLTLAQRVQVLRQRKHLTQLGLAEKANLSLAAIRDIESGLDLFLATAVRLKLARALGINPGVLKVVERPVDDAGGDDAARHLPLLIQVLDDPEAGYTCPDCSERLVIRCFAREDMNETPMTEVKIHCSQC
;
A
#
# COMPACT_ATOMS: atom_id res chain seq x y z
N MET A 1 41.58 15.59 -2.23
CA MET A 1 40.72 14.70 -1.42
C MET A 1 39.30 15.20 -1.54
N ASP A 2 38.53 14.68 -2.49
CA ASP A 2 37.06 14.66 -2.36
C ASP A 2 36.49 13.60 -3.32
N THR A 3 36.42 12.37 -2.84
CA THR A 3 35.76 11.28 -3.55
C THR A 3 34.26 11.42 -3.37
N SER A 4 33.61 12.06 -4.35
CA SER A 4 32.28 11.70 -4.88
C SER A 4 31.35 11.02 -3.86
N ARG A 5 30.64 11.83 -3.05
CA ARG A 5 29.38 11.36 -2.44
C ARG A 5 28.32 11.26 -3.53
N ARG A 6 28.37 10.19 -4.34
CA ARG A 6 27.15 9.73 -5.03
C ARG A 6 26.21 9.25 -3.93
N PRO A 7 25.03 9.85 -3.76
CA PRO A 7 24.03 9.28 -2.85
C PRO A 7 23.77 7.84 -3.32
N HIS A 8 23.77 6.87 -2.39
CA HIS A 8 23.38 5.52 -2.75
C HIS A 8 21.94 5.61 -3.27
N LEU A 9 21.68 5.00 -4.43
CA LEU A 9 20.40 5.13 -5.15
C LEU A 9 19.16 4.71 -4.32
N LEU A 10 19.41 4.02 -3.20
CA LEU A 10 18.42 3.55 -2.23
C LEU A 10 18.06 4.61 -1.16
N ASP A 11 18.95 5.57 -0.87
CA ASP A 11 18.74 6.61 0.16
C ASP A 11 17.70 7.65 -0.28
N ALA A 12 17.44 7.74 -1.59
CA ALA A 12 16.43 8.63 -2.17
C ALA A 12 15.11 7.92 -2.51
N LEU A 13 14.90 6.69 -2.01
CA LEU A 13 13.64 5.97 -2.23
C LEU A 13 12.62 6.25 -1.12
N PRO A 14 11.33 6.39 -1.45
CA PRO A 14 10.27 6.61 -0.46
C PRO A 14 10.27 5.57 0.65
N LEU A 15 9.82 5.96 1.84
CA LEU A 15 9.80 5.11 3.03
C LEU A 15 8.61 4.14 3.07
N THR A 16 7.60 4.35 2.24
CA THR A 16 6.43 3.46 2.15
C THR A 16 6.51 2.54 0.94
N LEU A 17 5.96 1.34 1.06
CA LEU A 17 5.88 0.37 -0.03
C LEU A 17 5.15 0.95 -1.25
N ALA A 18 3.99 1.56 -1.04
CA ALA A 18 3.14 2.12 -2.08
C ALA A 18 3.88 3.14 -2.95
N GLN A 19 4.46 4.17 -2.32
CA GLN A 19 5.19 5.21 -3.01
C GLN A 19 6.47 4.65 -3.66
N ARG A 20 7.15 3.71 -3.00
CA ARG A 20 8.36 3.09 -3.56
C ARG A 20 8.06 2.32 -4.84
N VAL A 21 6.99 1.53 -4.87
CA VAL A 21 6.55 0.81 -6.09
C VAL A 21 6.17 1.82 -7.18
N GLN A 22 5.40 2.86 -6.84
CA GLN A 22 4.99 3.90 -7.79
C GLN A 22 6.18 4.62 -8.43
N VAL A 23 7.14 5.09 -7.63
CA VAL A 23 8.34 5.79 -8.10
C VAL A 23 9.21 4.87 -8.97
N LEU A 24 9.43 3.62 -8.56
CA LEU A 24 10.20 2.66 -9.34
C LEU A 24 9.54 2.33 -10.68
N ARG A 25 8.21 2.21 -10.69
CA ARG A 25 7.42 2.02 -11.92
C ARG A 25 7.58 3.21 -12.87
N GLN A 26 7.43 4.43 -12.35
CA GLN A 26 7.56 5.66 -13.13
C GLN A 26 8.97 5.84 -13.71
N ARG A 27 10.02 5.50 -12.95
CA ARG A 27 11.42 5.50 -13.43
C ARG A 27 11.65 4.50 -14.57
N LYS A 28 10.80 3.48 -14.71
CA LYS A 28 10.82 2.52 -15.82
C LYS A 28 9.84 2.87 -16.95
N HIS A 29 9.16 4.02 -16.87
CA HIS A 29 8.15 4.48 -17.81
C HIS A 29 7.02 3.46 -18.04
N LEU A 30 6.67 2.68 -17.00
CA LEU A 30 5.60 1.71 -17.04
C LEU A 30 4.28 2.33 -16.56
N THR A 31 3.17 1.99 -17.21
CA THR A 31 1.82 2.23 -16.66
C THR A 31 1.51 1.17 -15.58
N GLN A 32 0.47 1.37 -14.77
CA GLN A 32 0.03 0.35 -13.80
C GLN A 32 -0.31 -0.97 -14.50
N LEU A 33 -0.97 -0.89 -15.66
CA LEU A 33 -1.26 -2.04 -16.51
C LEU A 33 0.03 -2.70 -17.02
N GLY A 34 0.97 -1.90 -17.54
CA GLY A 34 2.25 -2.42 -18.03
C GLY A 34 3.10 -3.08 -16.93
N LEU A 35 3.03 -2.60 -15.69
CA LEU A 35 3.65 -3.27 -14.55
C LEU A 35 2.93 -4.59 -14.21
N ALA A 36 1.59 -4.59 -14.22
CA ALA A 36 0.78 -5.78 -13.93
C ALA A 36 1.09 -6.92 -14.91
N GLU A 37 1.08 -6.62 -16.21
CA GLU A 37 1.42 -7.56 -17.28
C GLU A 37 2.85 -8.10 -17.12
N LYS A 38 3.82 -7.20 -16.91
CA LYS A 38 5.24 -7.58 -16.76
C LYS A 38 5.52 -8.40 -15.51
N ALA A 39 4.80 -8.13 -14.42
CA ALA A 39 4.93 -8.87 -13.16
C ALA A 39 4.08 -10.15 -13.13
N ASN A 40 3.21 -10.37 -14.11
CA ASN A 40 2.20 -11.42 -14.09
C ASN A 40 1.36 -11.37 -12.79
N LEU A 41 0.79 -10.19 -12.56
CA LEU A 41 -0.12 -9.85 -11.46
C LEU A 41 -1.37 -9.18 -12.04
N SER A 42 -2.47 -9.18 -11.29
CA SER A 42 -3.68 -8.46 -11.71
C SER A 42 -3.47 -6.95 -11.60
N LEU A 43 -4.17 -6.16 -12.44
CA LEU A 43 -4.17 -4.71 -12.32
C LEU A 43 -4.68 -4.26 -10.94
N ALA A 44 -5.67 -4.98 -10.39
CA ALA A 44 -6.18 -4.73 -9.04
C ALA A 44 -5.06 -4.84 -7.99
N ALA A 45 -4.25 -5.91 -8.02
CA ALA A 45 -3.14 -6.09 -7.09
C ALA A 45 -2.13 -4.94 -7.18
N ILE A 46 -1.77 -4.48 -8.39
CA ILE A 46 -0.87 -3.31 -8.53
C ILE A 46 -1.51 -2.05 -7.94
N ARG A 47 -2.81 -1.84 -8.15
CA ARG A 47 -3.55 -0.69 -7.62
C ARG A 47 -3.66 -0.72 -6.10
N ASP A 48 -3.80 -1.90 -5.51
CA ASP A 48 -3.91 -2.08 -4.07
C ASP A 48 -2.56 -1.83 -3.39
N ILE A 49 -1.48 -2.30 -4.02
CA ILE A 49 -0.11 -2.02 -3.56
C ILE A 49 0.22 -0.53 -3.70
N GLU A 50 -0.04 0.09 -4.85
CA GLU A 50 0.27 1.51 -5.07
C GLU A 50 -0.65 2.47 -4.30
N SER A 51 -1.85 2.04 -3.89
CA SER A 51 -2.67 2.84 -3.00
C SER A 51 -2.22 2.73 -1.55
N GLY A 52 -1.67 1.58 -1.13
CA GLY A 52 -1.32 1.30 0.26
C GLY A 52 -2.34 0.42 0.99
N LEU A 53 -3.21 -0.28 0.26
CA LEU A 53 -4.08 -1.31 0.82
C LEU A 53 -3.28 -2.56 1.24
N ASP A 54 -2.30 -2.92 0.40
CA ASP A 54 -1.38 -4.02 0.69
C ASP A 54 -0.05 -3.44 1.20
N LEU A 55 0.12 -3.43 2.52
CA LEU A 55 1.33 -2.95 3.19
C LEU A 55 2.42 -4.03 3.33
N PHE A 56 2.04 -5.30 3.15
CA PHE A 56 2.90 -6.45 3.24
C PHE A 56 2.65 -7.42 2.09
N LEU A 57 3.71 -7.80 1.37
CA LEU A 57 3.59 -8.64 0.17
C LEU A 57 3.88 -10.11 0.49
N ALA A 58 3.07 -11.01 -0.09
CA ALA A 58 3.44 -12.41 -0.16
C ALA A 58 4.79 -12.57 -0.91
N THR A 59 5.61 -13.54 -0.50
CA THR A 59 6.96 -13.73 -1.07
C THR A 59 6.97 -13.88 -2.59
N ALA A 60 6.00 -14.62 -3.14
CA ALA A 60 5.86 -14.76 -4.59
C ALA A 60 5.56 -13.43 -5.29
N VAL A 61 4.69 -12.60 -4.71
CA VAL A 61 4.33 -11.27 -5.25
C VAL A 61 5.54 -10.33 -5.22
N ARG A 62 6.28 -10.31 -4.10
CA ARG A 62 7.50 -9.52 -3.95
C ARG A 62 8.56 -9.89 -4.99
N LEU A 63 8.79 -11.19 -5.21
CA LEU A 63 9.74 -11.68 -6.22
C LEU A 63 9.33 -11.28 -7.64
N LYS A 64 8.04 -11.42 -7.98
CA LYS A 64 7.49 -11.02 -9.28
C LYS A 64 7.66 -9.53 -9.54
N LEU A 65 7.29 -8.68 -8.58
CA LEU A 65 7.45 -7.22 -8.66
C LEU A 65 8.91 -6.82 -8.80
N ALA A 66 9.78 -7.37 -7.95
CA ALA A 66 11.20 -7.08 -7.98
C ALA A 66 11.82 -7.42 -9.35
N ARG A 67 11.43 -8.56 -9.94
CA ARG A 67 11.84 -8.96 -11.29
C ARG A 67 11.33 -8.00 -12.37
N ALA A 68 10.06 -7.60 -12.31
CA ALA A 68 9.47 -6.68 -13.30
C ALA A 68 10.11 -5.28 -13.25
N LEU A 69 10.43 -4.81 -12.04
CA LEU A 69 11.08 -3.53 -11.77
C LEU A 69 12.62 -3.59 -11.94
N GLY A 70 13.20 -4.78 -12.01
CA GLY A 70 14.65 -4.99 -12.16
C GLY A 70 15.45 -4.58 -10.91
N ILE A 71 14.91 -4.88 -9.72
CA ILE A 71 15.53 -4.56 -8.42
C ILE A 71 15.69 -5.82 -7.56
N ASN A 72 16.47 -5.73 -6.49
CA ASN A 72 16.53 -6.78 -5.48
C ASN A 72 15.23 -6.78 -4.64
N PRO A 73 14.62 -7.95 -4.34
CA PRO A 73 13.43 -8.04 -3.49
C PRO A 73 13.57 -7.38 -2.12
N GLY A 74 14.78 -7.32 -1.56
CA GLY A 74 15.09 -6.65 -0.31
C GLY A 74 14.78 -5.15 -0.31
N VAL A 75 14.80 -4.50 -1.47
CA VAL A 75 14.46 -3.08 -1.62
C VAL A 75 12.98 -2.82 -1.33
N LEU A 76 12.10 -3.78 -1.62
CA LEU A 76 10.68 -3.71 -1.25
C LEU A 76 10.48 -4.18 0.20
N LYS A 77 11.14 -5.27 0.61
CA LYS A 77 11.00 -5.87 1.94
C LYS A 77 11.28 -4.88 3.09
N VAL A 78 12.26 -3.99 2.93
CA VAL A 78 12.65 -3.04 4.00
C VAL A 78 11.60 -1.98 4.31
N VAL A 79 10.63 -1.74 3.43
CA VAL A 79 9.52 -0.78 3.62
C VAL A 79 8.17 -1.45 3.77
N GLU A 80 8.14 -2.78 3.80
CA GLU A 80 6.92 -3.51 4.13
C GLU A 80 6.65 -3.36 5.63
N ARG A 81 5.41 -3.05 5.95
CA ARG A 81 4.94 -3.03 7.34
C ARG A 81 4.11 -4.28 7.54
N PRO A 82 4.63 -5.32 8.24
CA PRO A 82 3.78 -6.42 8.65
C PRO A 82 2.61 -5.85 9.45
N VAL A 83 1.42 -6.40 9.24
CA VAL A 83 0.29 -6.11 10.12
C VAL A 83 0.63 -6.85 11.41
N ASP A 84 1.20 -6.15 12.37
CA ASP A 84 1.44 -6.74 13.68
C ASP A 84 0.04 -6.97 14.29
N ASP A 85 -0.30 -8.23 14.61
CA ASP A 85 -1.53 -8.59 15.32
C ASP A 85 -1.61 -7.96 16.75
N ALA A 86 -0.62 -7.14 17.11
CA ALA A 86 -0.61 -6.33 18.30
C ALA A 86 -1.56 -5.13 18.11
N GLY A 87 -2.81 -5.31 18.53
CA GLY A 87 -3.67 -4.19 18.89
C GLY A 87 -2.96 -3.31 19.92
N GLY A 88 -2.26 -2.29 19.44
CA GLY A 88 -1.72 -1.20 20.25
C GLY A 88 -2.74 -0.07 20.41
N ASP A 89 -2.48 0.84 21.34
CA ASP A 89 -3.30 2.00 21.72
C ASP A 89 -3.81 2.87 20.54
N ASP A 90 -3.19 2.76 19.36
CA ASP A 90 -3.58 3.45 18.13
C ASP A 90 -4.99 3.06 17.64
N ALA A 91 -5.41 1.79 17.79
CA ALA A 91 -6.75 1.37 17.36
C ALA A 91 -7.86 2.10 18.13
N ALA A 92 -7.66 2.34 19.43
CA ALA A 92 -8.59 3.10 20.25
C ALA A 92 -8.65 4.57 19.83
N ARG A 93 -7.51 5.17 19.45
CA ARG A 93 -7.42 6.56 18.96
C ARG A 93 -8.19 6.77 17.66
N HIS A 94 -8.23 5.76 16.80
CA HIS A 94 -8.91 5.82 15.51
C HIS A 94 -10.34 5.25 15.53
N LEU A 95 -10.77 4.56 16.60
CA LEU A 95 -12.09 3.94 16.71
C LEU A 95 -13.27 4.87 16.37
N PRO A 96 -13.32 6.15 16.83
CA PRO A 96 -14.42 7.04 16.48
C PRO A 96 -14.52 7.30 14.97
N LEU A 97 -13.38 7.44 14.30
CA LEU A 97 -13.31 7.64 12.86
C LEU A 97 -13.75 6.37 12.12
N LEU A 98 -13.32 5.20 12.59
CA LEU A 98 -13.71 3.91 11.99
C LEU A 98 -15.23 3.72 12.03
N ILE A 99 -15.88 4.06 13.14
CA ILE A 99 -17.35 3.97 13.26
C ILE A 99 -18.02 4.89 12.23
N GLN A 100 -17.58 6.14 12.12
CA GLN A 100 -18.13 7.08 11.15
C GLN A 100 -17.98 6.58 9.70
N VAL A 101 -16.80 6.07 9.35
CA VAL A 101 -16.53 5.54 8.01
C VAL A 101 -17.39 4.30 7.72
N LEU A 102 -17.69 3.47 8.71
CA LEU A 102 -18.60 2.33 8.56
C LEU A 102 -20.06 2.78 8.37
N ASP A 103 -20.49 3.86 9.02
CA ASP A 103 -21.85 4.40 8.88
C ASP A 103 -22.07 5.10 7.54
N ASP A 104 -21.11 5.92 7.08
CA ASP A 104 -21.15 6.60 5.78
C ASP A 104 -19.77 6.61 5.12
N PRO A 105 -19.41 5.61 4.31
CA PRO A 105 -18.09 5.51 3.68
C PRO A 105 -17.86 6.54 2.57
N GLU A 106 -18.90 7.21 2.05
CA GLU A 106 -18.81 8.14 0.92
C GLU A 106 -18.61 9.60 1.35
N ALA A 107 -18.78 9.91 2.64
CA ALA A 107 -18.65 11.26 3.21
C ALA A 107 -17.29 11.94 2.96
N GLY A 108 -16.23 11.15 2.70
CA GLY A 108 -14.90 11.67 2.41
C GLY A 108 -14.17 12.17 3.66
N TYR A 109 -13.41 11.27 4.28
CA TYR A 109 -12.71 11.53 5.54
C TYR A 109 -11.25 11.96 5.34
N THR A 110 -10.69 12.61 6.35
CA THR A 110 -9.27 13.03 6.40
C THR A 110 -8.51 12.26 7.47
N CYS A 111 -7.23 12.02 7.22
CA CYS A 111 -6.35 11.34 8.15
C CYS A 111 -6.12 12.20 9.41
N PRO A 112 -6.26 11.62 10.63
CA PRO A 112 -6.05 12.36 11.87
C PRO A 112 -4.57 12.71 12.11
N ASP A 113 -3.63 12.01 11.49
CA ASP A 113 -2.19 12.21 11.72
C ASP A 113 -1.53 13.16 10.71
N CYS A 114 -2.01 13.19 9.45
CA CYS A 114 -1.41 14.04 8.40
C CYS A 114 -2.40 14.97 7.69
N SER A 115 -3.69 14.92 8.02
CA SER A 115 -4.76 15.75 7.43
C SER A 115 -5.05 15.53 5.93
N GLU A 116 -4.39 14.56 5.28
CA GLU A 116 -4.64 14.20 3.88
C GLU A 116 -5.92 13.37 3.73
N ARG A 117 -6.55 13.37 2.53
CA ARG A 117 -7.77 12.60 2.28
C ARG A 117 -7.51 11.09 2.40
N LEU A 118 -8.36 10.40 3.17
CA LEU A 118 -8.31 8.94 3.31
C LEU A 118 -8.83 8.26 2.05
N VAL A 119 -8.20 7.15 1.71
CA VAL A 119 -8.63 6.27 0.65
C VAL A 119 -9.44 5.14 1.28
N ILE A 120 -10.74 5.16 1.00
CA ILE A 120 -11.72 4.21 1.53
C ILE A 120 -12.19 3.33 0.38
N ARG A 121 -12.21 2.02 0.60
CA ARG A 121 -12.77 1.06 -0.36
C ARG A 121 -13.69 0.07 0.35
N CYS A 122 -14.87 -0.11 -0.20
CA CYS A 122 -15.86 -1.07 0.28
C CYS A 122 -15.79 -2.34 -0.59
N PHE A 123 -15.78 -3.49 0.07
CA PHE A 123 -15.78 -4.80 -0.56
C PHE A 123 -17.04 -5.55 -0.12
N ALA A 124 -17.88 -5.90 -1.08
CA ALA A 124 -19.00 -6.81 -0.82
C ALA A 124 -18.45 -8.22 -0.60
N ARG A 125 -18.84 -8.82 0.53
CA ARG A 125 -18.49 -10.18 0.94
C ARG A 125 -19.77 -10.92 1.32
N GLU A 126 -19.69 -12.24 1.31
CA GLU A 126 -20.71 -13.11 1.87
C GLU A 126 -20.03 -13.93 2.97
N ASP A 127 -20.69 -14.03 4.12
CA ASP A 127 -20.21 -14.89 5.20
C ASP A 127 -20.51 -16.37 4.90
N MET A 128 -20.09 -17.25 5.80
CA MET A 128 -20.32 -18.70 5.66
C MET A 128 -21.80 -19.10 5.67
N ASN A 129 -22.70 -18.20 6.08
CA ASN A 129 -24.14 -18.37 6.11
C ASN A 129 -24.85 -17.58 4.98
N GLU A 130 -24.12 -17.16 3.93
CA GLU A 130 -24.64 -16.39 2.80
C GLU A 130 -25.22 -15.02 3.21
N THR A 131 -24.83 -14.52 4.39
CA THR A 131 -25.24 -13.18 4.85
C THR A 131 -24.31 -12.15 4.19
N PRO A 132 -24.85 -11.14 3.49
CA PRO A 132 -24.05 -10.11 2.86
C PRO A 132 -23.38 -9.25 3.94
N MET A 133 -22.08 -9.04 3.79
CA MET A 133 -21.26 -8.20 4.66
C MET A 133 -20.47 -7.20 3.83
N THR A 134 -20.31 -5.98 4.34
CA THR A 134 -19.44 -4.97 3.74
C THR A 134 -18.15 -4.91 4.53
N GLU A 135 -17.06 -5.36 3.91
CA GLU A 135 -15.70 -5.18 4.43
C GLU A 135 -15.19 -3.81 3.94
N VAL A 136 -14.90 -2.89 4.87
CA VAL A 136 -14.34 -1.57 4.52
C VAL A 136 -12.85 -1.55 4.83
N LYS A 137 -12.03 -1.18 3.84
CA LYS A 137 -10.59 -0.94 4.02
C LYS A 137 -10.29 0.53 3.90
N ILE A 138 -9.56 1.05 4.88
CA ILE A 138 -9.24 2.47 5.02
C ILE A 138 -7.74 2.59 5.14
N HIS A 139 -7.13 3.49 4.37
CA HIS A 139 -5.72 3.82 4.49
C HIS A 139 -5.47 5.28 4.14
N CYS A 140 -4.38 5.80 4.67
CA CYS A 140 -3.83 7.08 4.29
C CYS A 140 -2.89 6.88 3.09
N SER A 141 -2.75 7.89 2.22
CA SER A 141 -1.86 7.81 1.06
C SER A 141 -0.42 8.28 1.36
N GLN A 142 -0.25 8.91 2.52
CA GLN A 142 1.00 9.50 3.01
C GLN A 142 1.56 8.80 4.25
N CYS A 143 0.70 8.07 4.94
CA CYS A 143 0.89 7.33 6.16
C CYS A 143 0.26 5.95 5.98
#